data_AF-A0A7X1GJU8-F1
#
_entry.id   AF-A0A7X1GJU8-F1
#
_cell.length_a   1.000
_cell.length_b   1.000
_cell.length_c   1.000
_cell.angle_alpha   90.00
_cell.angle_beta   90.00
_cell.angle_gamma   90.00
#
_symmetry.space_group_name_H-M   'P 1'
#
loop_
_entity.id
_entity.type
_entity.pdbx_description
1 polymer ?
#
loop_
_entity_poly.entity_id
_entity_poly.type
_entity_poly.pdbx_seq_one_letter_code
_entity_poly.pdbx_strand_id
1 'polypeptide(L)'
;MRIGSRNFLKKDIQLIQEMTDIYQALSRKELAYTICENLNWKNDAGNLKVDSCLVLLKKLETTGKVNLSPLQKRIHIKKEYKEQFNFTNTININGTVDNFNPYIEIVKEKEENKKWNDFVQRYHYLGYKKNFGLHLKYYIRLEGIRDPIGCFSFVSTTTYHLKCRDLHIGWSKKQREKNLNWIINNNRFLIFPWIKIENLGSKIFSLAKKQVLIDWEQKFNYKPVLFETYVDPSQFYGSIYKSANWLHIGQTSGNYNTNRTDKTAQTRCPKEVYIYPVEKDYKNILRGKKGNALKTKSASGNLDQCIKELKLHKNELDLWEQIQLKIALVCKQVDEQSMQRSQKVNALTMLLALYRIVFAKNFESYSSLLCELLDAANAHGIRLAFRSPIAASTFSEARKRFSSSIFKQIAGAINELYEENIGDKEEYKWFGRRIFAVDGSKVNVPRDLMKKEKGGYKLPCSHAFYPQGLISCLYQLKSRIAYDFSFVNSMNEQDEALKHLQYLKPGDIVVYDRGYLSYALLFMHKKLGIDAIFRLKSASFKTINEFISSEDHDIIKSICPTKKTFSNIKKNYPFIDKLEPYQLRLMKYYINDKKYYIGSTIVDNKSKYKRFFSSLSWALGT
;
A
#
# COMPACT_ATOMS: atom_id res chain seq x y z
N MET A 1 22.05 -7.45 26.52
CA MET A 1 20.89 -8.38 26.63
C MET A 1 20.33 -8.67 25.24
N ARG A 2 19.85 -9.87 24.91
CA ARG A 2 19.36 -10.20 23.54
C ARG A 2 17.85 -10.49 23.52
N ILE A 3 17.14 -9.92 22.54
CA ILE A 3 15.74 -10.21 22.22
C ILE A 3 15.61 -10.39 20.70
N GLY A 4 15.23 -11.61 20.27
CA GLY A 4 15.19 -11.98 18.85
C GLY A 4 16.57 -11.89 18.18
N SER A 5 16.66 -11.12 17.10
CA SER A 5 17.90 -10.86 16.37
C SER A 5 18.71 -9.65 16.87
N ARG A 6 18.17 -8.83 17.79
CA ARG A 6 18.83 -7.60 18.27
C ARG A 6 19.53 -7.80 19.62
N ASN A 7 20.77 -7.31 19.71
CA ASN A 7 21.53 -7.19 20.95
C ASN A 7 21.39 -5.76 21.50
N PHE A 8 21.05 -5.64 22.77
CA PHE A 8 20.97 -4.39 23.53
C PHE A 8 22.24 -4.21 24.35
N LEU A 9 22.94 -3.12 24.08
CA LEU A 9 24.16 -2.69 24.77
C LEU A 9 23.82 -1.99 26.09
N LYS A 10 24.84 -1.74 26.93
CA LYS A 10 24.68 -1.09 28.24
C LYS A 10 24.01 0.30 28.10
N LYS A 11 24.43 1.08 27.08
CA LYS A 11 23.84 2.37 26.72
C LYS A 11 22.35 2.30 26.36
N ASP A 12 21.94 1.24 25.66
CA ASP A 12 20.54 1.08 25.24
C ASP A 12 19.66 0.77 26.47
N ILE A 13 20.20 0.01 27.42
CA ILE A 13 19.50 -0.31 28.67
C ILE A 13 19.38 0.95 29.54
N GLN A 14 20.42 1.77 29.63
CA GLN A 14 20.40 3.02 30.38
C GLN A 14 19.36 4.00 29.81
N LEU A 15 19.31 4.16 28.49
CA LEU A 15 18.30 4.98 27.84
C LEU A 15 16.87 4.45 28.10
N ILE A 16 16.68 3.13 28.14
CA ILE A 16 15.38 2.53 28.49
C ILE A 16 15.00 2.85 29.94
N GLN A 17 15.96 2.82 30.87
CA GLN A 17 15.74 3.18 32.28
C GLN A 17 15.32 4.64 32.42
N GLU A 18 16.03 5.55 31.77
CA GLU A 18 15.68 6.98 31.75
C GLU A 18 14.28 7.20 31.17
N MET A 19 13.92 6.54 30.07
CA MET A 19 12.58 6.63 29.49
C MET A 19 11.50 6.05 30.41
N THR A 20 11.78 4.96 31.13
CA THR A 20 10.81 4.38 32.06
C THR A 20 10.58 5.26 33.29
N ASP A 21 11.61 5.99 33.73
CA ASP A 21 11.52 6.90 34.87
C ASP A 21 10.84 8.22 34.50
N ILE A 22 11.10 8.76 33.30
CA ILE A 22 10.46 9.99 32.80
C ILE A 22 8.98 9.77 32.50
N TYR A 23 8.61 8.60 31.96
CA TYR A 23 7.26 8.33 31.44
C TYR A 23 6.48 7.30 32.27
N GLN A 24 6.52 7.38 33.60
CA GLN A 24 5.84 6.43 34.51
C GLN A 24 4.31 6.37 34.36
N ALA A 25 3.69 7.44 33.86
CA ALA A 25 2.25 7.54 33.64
C ALA A 25 1.75 6.85 32.35
N LEU A 26 2.65 6.48 31.42
CA LEU A 26 2.26 5.83 30.17
C LEU A 26 1.83 4.37 30.38
N SER A 27 0.87 3.92 29.57
CA SER A 27 0.58 2.48 29.52
C SER A 27 1.82 1.71 29.02
N ARG A 28 2.03 0.47 29.48
CA ARG A 28 3.20 -0.34 29.04
C ARG A 28 3.31 -0.46 27.51
N LYS A 29 2.17 -0.39 26.80
CA LYS A 29 2.12 -0.42 25.34
C LYS A 29 2.62 0.89 24.73
N GLU A 30 2.19 2.04 25.24
CA GLU A 30 2.68 3.37 24.82
C GLU A 30 4.16 3.53 25.16
N LEU A 31 4.58 3.11 26.36
CA LEU A 31 5.99 3.09 26.73
C LEU A 31 6.82 2.23 25.75
N ALA A 32 6.30 1.08 25.32
CA ALA A 32 6.95 0.25 24.32
C ALA A 32 6.98 0.90 22.92
N TYR A 33 5.98 1.69 22.54
CA TYR A 33 6.04 2.53 21.33
C TYR A 33 7.14 3.58 21.46
N THR A 34 7.18 4.35 22.56
CA THR A 34 8.18 5.38 22.83
C THR A 34 9.60 4.80 22.78
N ILE A 35 9.84 3.66 23.42
CA ILE A 35 11.14 2.99 23.40
C ILE A 35 11.49 2.49 21.99
N CYS A 36 10.53 1.90 21.27
CA CYS A 36 10.77 1.46 19.90
C CYS A 36 11.09 2.62 18.96
N GLU A 37 10.47 3.79 19.15
CA GLU A 37 10.73 4.98 18.34
C GLU A 37 12.13 5.53 18.62
N ASN A 38 12.47 5.74 19.89
CA ASN A 38 13.76 6.28 20.30
C ASN A 38 14.94 5.35 19.96
N LEU A 39 14.74 4.03 20.06
CA LEU A 39 15.76 3.03 19.67
C LEU A 39 15.70 2.65 18.18
N ASN A 40 14.84 3.31 17.39
CA ASN A 40 14.49 2.97 16.00
C ASN A 40 14.29 1.45 15.80
N TRP A 41 13.60 0.80 16.74
CA TRP A 41 13.41 -0.65 16.76
C TRP A 41 12.18 -1.07 15.94
N LYS A 42 12.39 -1.28 14.64
CA LYS A 42 11.34 -1.63 13.66
C LYS A 42 11.55 -3.03 13.05
N ASN A 43 10.51 -3.57 12.42
CA ASN A 43 10.59 -4.78 11.60
C ASN A 43 10.85 -4.43 10.12
N ASP A 44 11.10 -5.45 9.30
CA ASP A 44 11.40 -5.27 7.87
C ASP A 44 10.20 -4.70 7.07
N ALA A 45 9.05 -4.50 7.71
CA ALA A 45 7.90 -3.79 7.14
C ALA A 45 7.76 -2.35 7.66
N GLY A 46 8.74 -1.83 8.42
CA GLY A 46 8.74 -0.47 8.97
C GLY A 46 7.90 -0.28 10.24
N ASN A 47 7.18 -1.32 10.69
CA ASN A 47 6.37 -1.25 11.90
C ASN A 47 7.25 -1.39 13.14
N LEU A 48 6.97 -0.58 14.17
CA LEU A 48 7.66 -0.65 15.46
C LEU A 48 7.50 -2.05 16.07
N LYS A 49 8.59 -2.63 16.58
CA LYS A 49 8.60 -3.96 17.22
C LYS A 49 8.08 -3.90 18.65
N VAL A 50 6.91 -3.30 18.84
CA VAL A 50 6.27 -3.08 20.15
C VAL A 50 6.14 -4.38 20.93
N ASP A 51 5.69 -5.46 20.29
CA ASP A 51 5.54 -6.75 20.96
C ASP A 51 6.91 -7.32 21.43
N SER A 52 7.97 -7.14 20.64
CA SER A 52 9.32 -7.53 21.05
C SER A 52 9.85 -6.64 22.18
N CYS A 53 9.46 -5.36 22.19
CA CYS A 53 9.83 -4.42 23.24
C CYS A 53 9.08 -4.67 24.55
N LEU A 54 7.83 -5.10 24.50
CA LEU A 54 7.10 -5.57 25.69
C LEU A 54 7.78 -6.79 26.31
N VAL A 55 8.30 -7.71 25.49
CA VAL A 55 9.11 -8.84 25.98
C VAL A 55 10.43 -8.36 26.61
N LEU A 56 11.08 -7.34 26.01
CA LEU A 56 12.29 -6.73 26.58
C LEU A 56 12.02 -6.09 27.94
N LEU A 57 10.97 -5.27 28.05
CA LEU A 57 10.56 -4.58 29.27
C LEU A 57 10.24 -5.57 30.39
N LYS A 58 9.47 -6.62 30.09
CA LYS A 58 9.19 -7.70 31.06
C LYS A 58 10.47 -8.35 31.55
N LYS A 59 11.44 -8.59 30.66
CA LYS A 59 12.72 -9.18 31.03
C LYS A 59 13.55 -8.23 31.90
N LEU A 60 13.56 -6.93 31.60
CA LEU A 60 14.25 -5.91 32.41
C LEU A 60 13.65 -5.79 33.81
N GLU A 61 12.32 -5.81 33.92
CA GLU A 61 11.55 -5.83 35.17
C GLU A 61 11.91 -7.07 36.01
N THR A 62 11.89 -8.27 35.41
CA THR A 62 12.28 -9.51 36.14
C THR A 62 13.74 -9.52 36.60
N THR A 63 14.62 -8.74 35.95
CA THR A 63 16.03 -8.60 36.34
C THR A 63 16.29 -7.43 37.29
N GLY A 64 15.24 -6.75 37.77
CA GLY A 64 15.34 -5.61 38.68
C GLY A 64 15.94 -4.35 38.06
N LYS A 65 16.01 -4.26 36.73
CA LYS A 65 16.66 -3.13 36.03
C LYS A 65 15.71 -1.98 35.72
N VAL A 66 14.41 -2.23 35.73
CA VAL A 66 13.37 -1.24 35.45
C VAL A 66 12.21 -1.51 36.39
N ASN A 67 11.62 -0.47 36.97
CA ASN A 67 10.40 -0.58 37.77
C ASN A 67 9.19 -0.16 36.91
N LEU A 68 8.28 -1.09 36.62
CA LEU A 68 7.10 -0.80 35.78
C LEU A 68 5.84 -0.78 36.64
N SER A 69 4.96 0.18 36.35
CA SER A 69 3.66 0.29 37.00
C SER A 69 2.88 -1.03 36.95
N PRO A 70 2.14 -1.40 38.03
CA PRO A 70 1.39 -2.64 38.11
C PRO A 70 0.41 -2.78 36.92
N LEU A 71 0.36 -3.97 36.33
CA LEU A 71 -0.62 -4.26 35.27
C LEU A 71 -2.03 -4.16 35.86
N GLN A 72 -2.85 -3.23 35.34
CA GLN A 72 -4.28 -3.24 35.61
C GLN A 72 -4.86 -4.60 35.19
N LYS A 73 -5.50 -5.31 36.12
CA LYS A 73 -6.14 -6.60 35.85
C LYS A 73 -7.26 -6.40 34.83
N ARG A 74 -7.00 -6.71 33.56
CA ARG A 74 -8.06 -6.89 32.57
C ARG A 74 -8.83 -8.15 32.92
N ILE A 75 -10.12 -8.00 33.20
CA ILE A 75 -11.06 -9.11 33.23
C ILE A 75 -11.08 -9.71 31.83
N HIS A 76 -10.46 -10.88 31.70
CA HIS A 76 -10.45 -11.64 30.45
C HIS A 76 -11.80 -12.33 30.35
N ILE A 77 -12.80 -11.65 29.82
CA ILE A 77 -14.03 -12.32 29.40
C ILE A 77 -13.60 -13.24 28.26
N LYS A 78 -13.57 -14.56 28.51
CA LYS A 78 -13.48 -15.56 27.43
C LYS A 78 -14.63 -15.23 26.48
N LYS A 79 -14.29 -14.70 25.30
CA LYS A 79 -15.28 -14.53 24.24
C LYS A 79 -15.69 -15.93 23.83
N GLU A 80 -16.83 -16.40 24.34
CA GLU A 80 -17.50 -17.55 23.75
C GLU A 80 -17.77 -17.23 22.28
N TYR A 81 -17.35 -18.15 21.42
CA TYR A 81 -17.62 -18.02 20.00
C TYR A 81 -19.11 -18.29 19.78
N LYS A 82 -19.91 -17.23 19.69
CA LYS A 82 -21.29 -17.35 19.22
C LYS A 82 -21.26 -17.57 17.71
N GLU A 83 -21.85 -18.66 17.25
CA GLU A 83 -22.05 -18.94 15.83
C GLU A 83 -22.78 -17.76 15.17
N GLN A 84 -22.09 -17.03 14.29
CA GLN A 84 -22.64 -15.82 13.66
C GLN A 84 -23.40 -16.11 12.37
N PHE A 85 -23.12 -17.25 11.74
CA PHE A 85 -23.70 -17.62 10.45
C PHE A 85 -24.37 -18.99 10.55
N ASN A 86 -25.62 -19.07 10.10
CA ASN A 86 -26.39 -20.31 10.02
C ASN A 86 -26.17 -20.93 8.63
N PHE A 87 -25.51 -22.09 8.57
CA PHE A 87 -25.16 -22.80 7.33
C PHE A 87 -25.97 -24.09 7.15
N THR A 88 -27.24 -24.10 7.54
CA THR A 88 -28.12 -25.29 7.52
C THR A 88 -28.50 -25.79 6.12
N ASN A 89 -28.30 -25.00 5.07
CA ASN A 89 -28.46 -25.43 3.68
C ASN A 89 -27.13 -25.90 3.09
N THR A 90 -26.67 -27.11 3.48
CA THR A 90 -25.51 -27.74 2.84
C THR A 90 -25.96 -28.51 1.60
N ILE A 91 -25.66 -27.97 0.42
CA ILE A 91 -25.90 -28.68 -0.85
C ILE A 91 -24.87 -29.80 -0.96
N ASN A 92 -25.32 -31.05 -0.89
CA ASN A 92 -24.46 -32.21 -1.17
C ASN A 92 -24.17 -32.23 -2.68
N ILE A 93 -22.89 -32.08 -3.04
CA ILE A 93 -22.46 -32.07 -4.45
C ILE A 93 -21.49 -33.23 -4.64
N ASN A 94 -21.88 -34.17 -5.49
CA ASN A 94 -21.10 -35.35 -5.83
C ASN A 94 -20.87 -35.40 -7.34
N GLY A 95 -19.70 -35.88 -7.75
CA GLY A 95 -19.40 -36.13 -9.16
C GLY A 95 -17.92 -35.99 -9.48
N THR A 96 -17.61 -35.87 -10.76
CA THR A 96 -16.24 -35.67 -11.26
C THR A 96 -16.05 -34.21 -11.65
N VAL A 97 -14.85 -33.66 -11.47
CA VAL A 97 -14.56 -32.25 -11.76
C VAL A 97 -14.89 -31.84 -13.20
N ASP A 98 -14.90 -32.76 -14.16
CA ASP A 98 -15.22 -32.47 -15.57
C ASP A 98 -16.68 -32.03 -15.79
N ASN A 99 -17.58 -32.38 -14.86
CA ASN A 99 -18.99 -31.96 -14.89
C ASN A 99 -19.21 -30.58 -14.26
N PHE A 100 -18.15 -29.95 -13.75
CA PHE A 100 -18.25 -28.66 -13.05
C PHE A 100 -17.18 -27.68 -13.52
N ASN A 101 -17.50 -26.39 -13.44
CA ASN A 101 -16.54 -25.31 -13.71
C ASN A 101 -16.10 -24.64 -12.41
N PRO A 102 -15.08 -25.17 -11.70
CA PRO A 102 -14.57 -24.54 -10.50
C PRO A 102 -13.73 -23.30 -10.82
N TYR A 103 -13.87 -22.27 -10.00
CA TYR A 103 -13.01 -21.08 -10.02
C TYR A 103 -12.64 -20.65 -8.61
N ILE A 104 -11.61 -19.80 -8.51
CA ILE A 104 -11.12 -19.27 -7.24
C ILE A 104 -11.38 -17.77 -7.19
N GLU A 105 -11.86 -17.30 -6.04
CA GLU A 105 -12.22 -15.90 -5.82
C GLU A 105 -11.47 -15.36 -4.62
N ILE A 106 -10.78 -14.23 -4.80
CA ILE A 106 -10.04 -13.55 -3.74
C ILE A 106 -10.98 -12.86 -2.73
N VAL A 107 -10.76 -13.09 -1.44
CA VAL A 107 -11.52 -12.47 -0.35
C VAL A 107 -11.01 -11.05 -0.09
N LYS A 108 -11.78 -10.05 -0.50
CA LYS A 108 -11.43 -8.61 -0.37
C LYS A 108 -12.15 -7.91 0.78
N GLU A 109 -13.45 -8.18 0.95
CA GLU A 109 -14.31 -7.44 1.88
C GLU A 109 -14.19 -7.89 3.34
N LYS A 110 -14.52 -7.00 4.27
CA LYS A 110 -14.40 -7.26 5.72
C LYS A 110 -15.38 -8.32 6.22
N GLU A 111 -16.62 -8.29 5.74
CA GLU A 111 -17.65 -9.29 6.11
C GLU A 111 -17.31 -10.66 5.51
N GLU A 112 -16.91 -10.71 4.24
CA GLU A 112 -16.43 -11.94 3.61
C GLU A 112 -15.19 -12.51 4.31
N ASN A 113 -14.30 -11.67 4.83
CA ASN A 113 -13.17 -12.13 5.63
C ASN A 113 -13.63 -12.80 6.94
N LYS A 114 -14.66 -12.26 7.61
CA LYS A 114 -15.24 -12.90 8.81
C LYS A 114 -15.90 -14.24 8.45
N LYS A 115 -16.68 -14.28 7.38
CA LYS A 115 -17.33 -15.50 6.87
C LYS A 115 -16.29 -16.59 6.54
N TRP A 116 -15.21 -16.22 5.83
CA TRP A 116 -14.09 -17.11 5.56
C TRP A 116 -13.43 -17.64 6.85
N ASN A 117 -13.24 -16.78 7.86
CA ASN A 117 -12.66 -17.20 9.14
C ASN A 117 -13.57 -18.18 9.87
N ASP A 118 -14.89 -17.98 9.84
CA ASP A 118 -15.87 -18.90 10.44
C ASP A 118 -15.82 -20.27 9.73
N PHE A 119 -15.83 -20.29 8.39
CA PHE A 119 -15.68 -21.54 7.63
C PHE A 119 -14.42 -22.34 8.01
N VAL A 120 -13.26 -21.66 8.06
CA VAL A 120 -12.00 -22.32 8.43
C VAL A 120 -11.99 -22.70 9.92
N GLN A 121 -12.65 -21.94 10.79
CA GLN A 121 -12.76 -22.29 12.21
C GLN A 121 -13.58 -23.56 12.42
N ARG A 122 -14.70 -23.71 11.70
CA ARG A 122 -15.62 -24.85 11.86
C ARG A 122 -15.13 -26.13 11.19
N TYR A 123 -14.66 -26.03 9.95
CA TYR A 123 -14.50 -27.21 9.10
C TYR A 123 -13.04 -27.61 8.82
N HIS A 124 -12.07 -26.71 9.01
CA HIS A 124 -10.66 -27.09 8.86
C HIS A 124 -10.16 -27.74 10.16
N TYR A 125 -9.50 -28.89 10.08
CA TYR A 125 -9.05 -29.68 11.24
C TYR A 125 -8.13 -28.91 12.24
N LEU A 126 -7.39 -27.90 11.77
CA LEU A 126 -6.57 -27.00 12.62
C LEU A 126 -7.29 -25.76 13.14
N GLY A 127 -8.56 -25.56 12.75
CA GLY A 127 -9.32 -24.34 12.96
C GLY A 127 -8.68 -23.09 12.33
N TYR A 128 -9.30 -21.95 12.61
CA TYR A 128 -8.79 -20.65 12.23
C TYR A 128 -7.72 -20.21 13.23
N LYS A 129 -6.56 -19.83 12.69
CA LYS A 129 -5.55 -19.09 13.43
C LYS A 129 -5.28 -17.81 12.68
N LYS A 130 -5.10 -16.70 13.41
CA LYS A 130 -4.81 -15.40 12.81
C LYS A 130 -3.56 -15.51 11.92
N ASN A 131 -3.70 -15.21 10.63
CA ASN A 131 -2.57 -15.15 9.72
C ASN A 131 -1.69 -13.95 10.10
N PHE A 132 -0.38 -14.19 10.20
CA PHE A 132 0.62 -13.16 10.43
C PHE A 132 1.40 -12.93 9.13
N GLY A 133 1.82 -11.67 8.89
CA GLY A 133 2.51 -11.29 7.66
C GLY A 133 1.58 -11.12 6.45
N LEU A 134 2.18 -11.10 5.26
CA LEU A 134 1.46 -10.93 3.99
C LEU A 134 0.67 -12.21 3.70
N HIS A 135 -0.58 -12.05 3.28
CA HIS A 135 -1.43 -13.20 3.01
C HIS A 135 -2.58 -12.89 2.05
N LEU A 136 -2.99 -13.94 1.33
CA LEU A 136 -4.17 -13.97 0.48
C LEU A 136 -5.10 -15.09 0.95
N LYS A 137 -6.40 -14.82 0.89
CA LYS A 137 -7.46 -15.77 1.20
C LYS A 137 -8.36 -15.89 -0.01
N TYR A 138 -8.81 -17.10 -0.26
CA TYR A 138 -9.62 -17.42 -1.41
C TYR A 138 -10.81 -18.28 -1.00
N TYR A 139 -11.93 -18.07 -1.69
CA TYR A 139 -12.99 -19.04 -1.81
C TYR A 139 -12.78 -19.92 -3.03
N ILE A 140 -13.27 -21.15 -2.93
CA ILE A 140 -13.45 -22.08 -4.05
C ILE A 140 -14.94 -22.07 -4.38
N ARG A 141 -15.28 -21.84 -5.65
CA ARG A 141 -16.67 -21.74 -6.12
C ARG A 141 -16.88 -22.59 -7.36
N LEU A 142 -18.14 -22.91 -7.64
CA LEU A 142 -18.57 -23.53 -8.88
C LEU A 142 -19.48 -22.56 -9.61
N GLU A 143 -19.36 -22.49 -10.92
CA GLU A 143 -20.29 -21.76 -11.76
C GLU A 143 -21.73 -22.27 -11.54
N GLY A 144 -22.69 -21.34 -11.45
CA GLY A 144 -24.09 -21.67 -11.15
C GLY A 144 -24.42 -21.91 -9.67
N ILE A 145 -23.42 -21.95 -8.77
CA ILE A 145 -23.63 -22.15 -7.34
C ILE A 145 -23.25 -20.90 -6.55
N ARG A 146 -24.23 -20.35 -5.82
CA ARG A 146 -24.07 -19.07 -5.09
C ARG A 146 -23.10 -19.18 -3.92
N ASP A 147 -23.06 -20.30 -3.21
CA ASP A 147 -22.23 -20.46 -2.01
C ASP A 147 -20.86 -21.07 -2.33
N PRO A 148 -19.82 -20.70 -1.57
CA PRO A 148 -18.51 -21.32 -1.72
C PRO A 148 -18.59 -22.80 -1.35
N ILE A 149 -17.73 -23.60 -1.98
CA ILE A 149 -17.58 -25.04 -1.72
C ILE A 149 -16.28 -25.37 -0.98
N GLY A 150 -15.44 -24.37 -0.73
CA GLY A 150 -14.19 -24.50 0.00
C GLY A 150 -13.45 -23.19 0.17
N CYS A 151 -12.34 -23.25 0.88
CA CYS A 151 -11.51 -22.12 1.27
C CYS A 151 -10.03 -22.51 1.23
N PHE A 152 -9.16 -21.61 0.78
CA PHE A 152 -7.71 -21.78 0.97
C PHE A 152 -7.01 -20.45 1.18
N SER A 153 -5.79 -20.49 1.74
CA SER A 153 -4.96 -19.30 1.91
C SER A 153 -3.48 -19.56 1.70
N PHE A 154 -2.80 -18.51 1.28
CA PHE A 154 -1.35 -18.43 1.20
C PHE A 154 -0.83 -17.33 2.14
N VAL A 155 0.27 -17.61 2.83
CA VAL A 155 0.92 -16.68 3.76
C VAL A 155 2.42 -16.59 3.45
N SER A 156 3.01 -15.42 3.67
CA SER A 156 4.47 -15.21 3.56
C SER A 156 5.24 -15.75 4.77
N THR A 157 4.54 -16.09 5.85
CA THR A 157 5.14 -16.60 7.09
C THR A 157 5.40 -18.09 6.97
N THR A 158 6.51 -18.43 6.32
CA THR A 158 7.06 -19.80 6.25
C THR A 158 7.85 -20.13 7.51
N THR A 159 8.13 -21.42 7.75
CA THR A 159 8.99 -21.83 8.86
C THR A 159 10.41 -21.29 8.62
N TYR A 160 10.90 -20.46 9.54
CA TYR A 160 12.20 -19.78 9.39
C TYR A 160 13.37 -20.75 9.25
N HIS A 161 13.35 -21.85 10.00
CA HIS A 161 14.34 -22.93 9.89
C HIS A 161 13.63 -24.25 9.55
N LEU A 162 13.87 -24.75 8.34
CA LEU A 162 13.28 -25.99 7.88
C LEU A 162 14.36 -26.83 7.20
N LYS A 163 14.89 -27.83 7.90
CA LYS A 163 16.10 -28.56 7.51
C LYS A 163 15.97 -29.19 6.12
N CYS A 164 14.88 -29.89 5.84
CA CYS A 164 14.65 -30.54 4.54
C CYS A 164 14.61 -29.53 3.39
N ARG A 165 13.91 -28.41 3.55
CA ARG A 165 13.88 -27.31 2.56
C ARG A 165 15.26 -26.69 2.37
N ASP A 166 15.95 -26.40 3.47
CA ASP A 166 17.23 -25.72 3.41
C ASP A 166 18.30 -26.60 2.75
N LEU A 167 18.27 -27.92 2.97
CA LEU A 167 19.08 -28.90 2.25
C LEU A 167 18.69 -29.00 0.77
N HIS A 168 17.39 -29.07 0.48
CA HIS A 168 16.89 -29.18 -0.89
C HIS A 168 17.22 -27.95 -1.75
N ILE A 169 17.06 -26.76 -1.18
CA ILE A 169 17.44 -25.50 -1.82
C ILE A 169 18.97 -25.37 -1.81
N GLY A 170 19.70 -25.81 -0.79
CA GLY A 170 21.17 -25.71 -0.71
C GLY A 170 21.67 -24.27 -0.53
N TRP A 171 20.87 -23.42 0.12
CA TRP A 171 21.24 -22.04 0.45
C TRP A 171 21.90 -21.92 1.84
N SER A 172 22.78 -20.94 1.99
CA SER A 172 23.39 -20.60 3.29
C SER A 172 22.41 -19.87 4.21
N LYS A 173 22.74 -19.76 5.50
CA LYS A 173 21.95 -19.00 6.47
C LYS A 173 21.69 -17.55 6.04
N LYS A 174 22.71 -16.86 5.53
CA LYS A 174 22.59 -15.48 5.04
C LYS A 174 21.65 -15.38 3.82
N GLN A 175 21.77 -16.32 2.87
CA GLN A 175 20.90 -16.37 1.69
C GLN A 175 19.44 -16.65 2.08
N ARG A 176 19.21 -17.57 3.02
CA ARG A 176 17.87 -17.84 3.56
C ARG A 176 17.28 -16.60 4.20
N GLU A 177 18.02 -15.91 5.08
CA GLU A 177 17.57 -14.68 5.73
C GLU A 177 17.13 -13.61 4.72
N LYS A 178 17.88 -13.46 3.61
CA LYS A 178 17.58 -12.48 2.55
C LYS A 178 16.41 -12.90 1.65
N ASN A 179 16.27 -14.19 1.35
CA ASN A 179 15.42 -14.66 0.26
C ASN A 179 14.19 -15.48 0.70
N LEU A 180 13.95 -15.65 2.01
CA LEU A 180 12.81 -16.44 2.52
C LEU A 180 11.45 -15.87 2.09
N ASN A 181 11.35 -14.57 1.86
CA ASN A 181 10.14 -13.87 1.43
C ASN A 181 9.66 -14.28 0.03
N TRP A 182 10.52 -14.86 -0.81
CA TRP A 182 10.19 -15.40 -2.13
C TRP A 182 9.45 -16.74 -2.07
N ILE A 183 9.28 -17.31 -0.88
CA ILE A 183 8.54 -18.55 -0.63
C ILE A 183 7.23 -18.20 0.08
N ILE A 184 6.11 -18.75 -0.39
CA ILE A 184 4.81 -18.63 0.28
C ILE A 184 4.30 -20.00 0.73
N ASN A 185 3.66 -20.04 1.89
CA ASN A 185 3.11 -21.26 2.48
C ASN A 185 1.61 -21.35 2.25
N ASN A 186 1.13 -22.46 1.69
CA ASN A 186 -0.29 -22.80 1.73
C ASN A 186 -0.63 -23.32 3.13
N ASN A 187 -1.07 -22.41 4.00
CA ASN A 187 -1.28 -22.74 5.41
C ASN A 187 -2.67 -23.30 5.71
N ARG A 188 -3.65 -23.06 4.82
CA ARG A 188 -5.02 -23.61 4.93
C ARG A 188 -5.49 -24.03 3.55
N PHE A 189 -6.05 -25.23 3.47
CA PHE A 189 -6.76 -25.73 2.31
C PHE A 189 -7.92 -26.58 2.82
N LEU A 190 -9.13 -26.22 2.42
CA LEU A 190 -10.38 -26.79 2.90
C LEU A 190 -11.33 -26.94 1.72
N ILE A 191 -11.77 -28.16 1.47
CA ILE A 191 -12.98 -28.45 0.70
C ILE A 191 -14.03 -28.86 1.73
N PHE A 192 -15.26 -28.37 1.63
CA PHE A 192 -16.26 -28.64 2.66
C PHE A 192 -16.65 -30.13 2.70
N PRO A 193 -16.96 -30.69 3.88
CA PRO A 193 -17.15 -32.15 4.04
C PRO A 193 -18.26 -32.76 3.17
N TRP A 194 -19.27 -31.96 2.81
CA TRP A 194 -20.40 -32.36 1.97
C TRP A 194 -20.13 -32.22 0.46
N ILE A 195 -18.90 -31.85 0.07
CA ILE A 195 -18.49 -31.71 -1.33
C ILE A 195 -17.60 -32.90 -1.68
N LYS A 196 -18.14 -33.84 -2.46
CA LYS A 196 -17.42 -35.05 -2.92
C LYS A 196 -17.23 -34.99 -4.43
N ILE A 197 -16.40 -34.05 -4.86
CA ILE A 197 -16.02 -33.92 -6.28
C ILE A 197 -14.63 -34.51 -6.47
N GLU A 198 -14.55 -35.59 -7.25
CA GLU A 198 -13.29 -36.23 -7.58
C GLU A 198 -12.37 -35.28 -8.34
N ASN A 199 -11.07 -35.31 -8.04
CA ASN A 199 -10.04 -34.48 -8.67
C ASN A 199 -10.20 -32.95 -8.50
N LEU A 200 -11.14 -32.48 -7.67
CA LEU A 200 -11.33 -31.06 -7.42
C LEU A 200 -10.07 -30.40 -6.84
N GLY A 201 -9.44 -31.03 -5.84
CA GLY A 201 -8.29 -30.44 -5.17
C GLY A 201 -7.12 -30.13 -6.12
N SER A 202 -6.77 -31.07 -7.00
CA SER A 202 -5.69 -30.90 -7.98
C SER A 202 -6.05 -29.86 -9.04
N LYS A 203 -7.32 -29.80 -9.48
CA LYS A 203 -7.83 -28.75 -10.37
C LYS A 203 -7.71 -27.37 -9.73
N ILE A 204 -8.11 -27.20 -8.46
CA ILE A 204 -7.96 -25.93 -7.74
C ILE A 204 -6.51 -25.50 -7.63
N PHE A 205 -5.58 -26.41 -7.36
CA PHE A 205 -4.16 -26.07 -7.36
C PHE A 205 -3.64 -25.68 -8.75
N SER A 206 -4.15 -26.31 -9.82
CA SER A 206 -3.83 -25.88 -11.20
C SER A 206 -4.23 -24.43 -11.46
N LEU A 207 -5.41 -24.02 -10.99
CA LEU A 207 -5.88 -22.63 -11.07
C LEU A 207 -5.06 -21.69 -10.16
N ALA A 208 -4.85 -22.10 -8.91
CA ALA A 208 -4.14 -21.31 -7.90
C ALA A 208 -2.71 -20.98 -8.34
N LYS A 209 -2.01 -21.91 -9.02
CA LYS A 209 -0.65 -21.69 -9.52
C LYS A 209 -0.53 -20.48 -10.44
N LYS A 210 -1.57 -20.16 -11.22
CA LYS A 210 -1.58 -19.00 -12.11
C LYS A 210 -2.10 -17.75 -11.39
N GLN A 211 -3.28 -17.86 -10.78
CA GLN A 211 -3.97 -16.70 -10.20
C GLN A 211 -3.24 -16.14 -8.97
N VAL A 212 -2.73 -17.01 -8.08
CA VAL A 212 -2.10 -16.56 -6.84
C VAL A 212 -0.88 -15.71 -7.14
N LEU A 213 -0.11 -16.01 -8.19
CA LEU A 213 1.06 -15.22 -8.55
C LEU A 213 0.69 -13.80 -8.99
N ILE A 214 -0.36 -13.70 -9.81
CA ILE A 214 -0.89 -12.42 -10.31
C ILE A 214 -1.41 -11.60 -9.12
N ASP A 215 -2.28 -12.19 -8.30
CA ASP A 215 -2.88 -11.51 -7.16
C ASP A 215 -1.85 -11.12 -6.10
N TRP A 216 -0.81 -11.94 -5.91
CA TRP A 216 0.28 -11.67 -4.98
C TRP A 216 1.16 -10.53 -5.45
N GLU A 217 1.51 -10.49 -6.74
CA GLU A 217 2.25 -9.37 -7.32
C GLU A 217 1.43 -8.08 -7.27
N GLN A 218 0.16 -8.13 -7.68
CA GLN A 218 -0.72 -6.96 -7.65
C GLN A 218 -0.87 -6.39 -6.24
N LYS A 219 -0.93 -7.24 -5.21
CA LYS A 219 -1.14 -6.79 -3.82
C LYS A 219 0.15 -6.43 -3.09
N PHE A 220 1.25 -7.12 -3.37
CA PHE A 220 2.48 -7.04 -2.56
C PHE A 220 3.74 -6.65 -3.35
N ASN A 221 3.62 -6.42 -4.66
CA ASN A 221 4.66 -5.93 -5.56
C ASN A 221 5.90 -6.84 -5.69
N TYR A 222 5.68 -8.16 -5.61
CA TYR A 222 6.68 -9.18 -6.00
C TYR A 222 6.00 -10.51 -6.32
N LYS A 223 6.67 -11.36 -7.14
CA LYS A 223 6.22 -12.72 -7.46
C LYS A 223 6.95 -13.77 -6.62
N PRO A 224 6.24 -14.61 -5.85
CA PRO A 224 6.84 -15.78 -5.21
C PRO A 224 7.39 -16.78 -6.23
N VAL A 225 8.51 -17.44 -5.91
CA VAL A 225 9.16 -18.42 -6.81
C VAL A 225 8.96 -19.86 -6.37
N LEU A 226 8.45 -20.06 -5.15
CA LEU A 226 8.23 -21.38 -4.57
C LEU A 226 7.01 -21.35 -3.66
N PHE A 227 6.12 -22.33 -3.84
CA PHE A 227 5.07 -22.61 -2.86
C PHE A 227 5.51 -23.76 -1.97
N GLU A 228 5.15 -23.72 -0.70
CA GLU A 228 5.37 -24.81 0.25
C GLU A 228 4.11 -25.10 1.06
N THR A 229 4.01 -26.31 1.60
CA THR A 229 2.92 -26.73 2.50
C THR A 229 3.41 -27.84 3.43
N TYR A 230 2.69 -28.06 4.53
CA TYR A 230 3.02 -29.07 5.53
C TYR A 230 1.81 -29.98 5.79
N VAL A 231 1.96 -31.26 5.46
CA VAL A 231 0.90 -32.26 5.60
C VAL A 231 1.16 -33.09 6.84
N ASP A 232 0.13 -33.28 7.66
CA ASP A 232 0.22 -34.17 8.82
C ASP A 232 -0.04 -35.62 8.36
N PRO A 233 0.98 -36.51 8.33
CA PRO A 233 0.80 -37.86 7.81
C PRO A 233 -0.11 -38.73 8.71
N SER A 234 -0.36 -38.32 9.96
CA SER A 234 -1.32 -39.00 10.84
C SER A 234 -2.78 -38.77 10.45
N GLN A 235 -3.04 -37.73 9.65
CA GLN A 235 -4.39 -37.31 9.24
C GLN A 235 -4.60 -37.42 7.73
N PHE A 236 -3.56 -37.18 6.93
CA PHE A 236 -3.68 -37.06 5.48
C PHE A 236 -2.48 -37.66 4.75
N TYR A 237 -2.73 -38.38 3.66
CA TYR A 237 -1.70 -38.97 2.80
C TYR A 237 -1.02 -37.98 1.83
N GLY A 238 -1.45 -36.72 1.80
CA GLY A 238 -0.94 -35.70 0.88
C GLY A 238 -1.32 -35.91 -0.60
N SER A 239 -2.31 -36.76 -0.90
CA SER A 239 -2.69 -37.18 -2.25
C SER A 239 -3.01 -36.01 -3.21
N ILE A 240 -3.59 -34.92 -2.70
CA ILE A 240 -3.89 -33.71 -3.48
C ILE A 240 -2.59 -33.04 -3.96
N TYR A 241 -1.57 -32.97 -3.11
CA TYR A 241 -0.28 -32.37 -3.47
C TYR A 241 0.49 -33.28 -4.43
N LYS A 242 0.47 -34.60 -4.19
CA LYS A 242 1.07 -35.59 -5.09
C LYS A 242 0.46 -35.53 -6.50
N SER A 243 -0.87 -35.56 -6.60
CA SER A 243 -1.59 -35.46 -7.87
C SER A 243 -1.46 -34.10 -8.55
N ALA A 244 -1.22 -33.03 -7.79
CA ALA A 244 -0.95 -31.69 -8.34
C ALA A 244 0.54 -31.46 -8.71
N ASN A 245 1.36 -32.51 -8.81
CA ASN A 245 2.79 -32.44 -9.14
C ASN A 245 3.63 -31.61 -8.16
N TRP A 246 3.31 -31.64 -6.86
CA TRP A 246 4.19 -31.08 -5.84
C TRP A 246 5.29 -32.08 -5.49
N LEU A 247 6.50 -31.56 -5.27
CA LEU A 247 7.66 -32.34 -4.89
C LEU A 247 7.65 -32.58 -3.38
N HIS A 248 7.66 -33.84 -2.96
CA HIS A 248 7.92 -34.21 -1.58
C HIS A 248 9.42 -34.09 -1.29
N ILE A 249 9.81 -33.30 -0.28
CA ILE A 249 11.21 -33.01 0.02
C ILE A 249 11.68 -33.51 1.39
N GLY A 250 10.82 -34.21 2.13
CA GLY A 250 11.11 -34.78 3.45
C GLY A 250 10.17 -34.25 4.53
N GLN A 251 10.58 -34.36 5.79
CA GLN A 251 9.71 -34.07 6.94
C GLN A 251 10.23 -32.91 7.81
N THR A 252 9.31 -32.25 8.51
CA THR A 252 9.63 -31.33 9.60
C THR A 252 10.21 -32.10 10.80
N SER A 253 10.93 -31.43 11.70
CA SER A 253 11.58 -32.10 12.84
C SER A 253 10.64 -32.46 14.01
N GLY A 254 9.36 -32.11 13.95
CA GLY A 254 8.41 -32.30 15.07
C GLY A 254 8.63 -31.38 16.29
N ASN A 255 9.77 -30.66 16.34
CA ASN A 255 10.12 -29.73 17.41
C ASN A 255 9.55 -28.34 17.14
N TYR A 256 8.31 -28.10 17.58
CA TYR A 256 7.62 -26.81 17.41
C TYR A 256 7.84 -25.81 18.56
N ASN A 257 8.78 -26.08 19.48
CA ASN A 257 8.97 -25.27 20.69
C ASN A 257 10.09 -24.22 20.53
N THR A 258 9.79 -22.96 20.84
CA THR A 258 10.76 -21.86 20.92
C THR A 258 11.20 -21.54 22.36
N ASN A 259 10.56 -22.14 23.38
CA ASN A 259 10.89 -21.94 24.80
C ASN A 259 11.60 -23.20 25.36
N ARG A 260 12.88 -23.06 25.69
CA ARG A 260 13.75 -24.14 26.20
C ARG A 260 13.40 -24.65 27.61
N THR A 261 12.32 -24.17 28.24
CA THR A 261 12.05 -24.39 29.68
C THR A 261 10.92 -25.37 30.00
N ASP A 262 10.09 -25.78 29.04
CA ASP A 262 9.07 -26.82 29.26
C ASP A 262 9.54 -28.16 28.68
N LYS A 263 10.01 -29.04 29.56
CA LYS A 263 10.42 -30.43 29.24
C LYS A 263 9.25 -31.40 29.06
N THR A 264 8.00 -30.95 29.22
CA THR A 264 6.79 -31.79 29.18
C THR A 264 5.96 -31.64 27.91
N ALA A 265 6.39 -30.82 26.95
CA ALA A 265 5.65 -30.62 25.71
C ALA A 265 5.91 -31.77 24.70
N GLN A 266 4.91 -32.64 24.54
CA GLN A 266 4.86 -33.72 23.54
C GLN A 266 5.47 -33.33 22.18
N THR A 267 6.44 -34.12 21.74
CA THR A 267 6.91 -34.19 20.34
C THR A 267 5.70 -34.41 19.44
N ARG A 268 5.29 -33.38 18.68
CA ARG A 268 4.22 -33.52 17.70
C ARG A 268 4.73 -34.29 16.48
N CYS A 269 3.85 -35.03 15.83
CA CYS A 269 4.16 -35.81 14.63
C CYS A 269 4.87 -34.95 13.57
N PRO A 270 6.04 -35.39 13.08
CA PRO A 270 6.70 -34.82 11.91
C PRO A 270 5.74 -34.70 10.73
N LYS A 271 5.55 -33.47 10.24
CA LYS A 271 4.78 -33.20 9.00
C LYS A 271 5.61 -33.45 7.76
N GLU A 272 5.01 -34.05 6.75
CA GLU A 272 5.57 -34.12 5.40
C GLU A 272 5.58 -32.73 4.76
N VAL A 273 6.66 -32.41 4.04
CA VAL A 273 6.88 -31.13 3.40
C VAL A 273 6.80 -31.31 1.89
N TYR A 274 5.86 -30.61 1.29
CA TYR A 274 5.69 -30.56 -0.15
C TYR A 274 6.01 -29.16 -0.64
N ILE A 275 6.66 -29.06 -1.80
CA ILE A 275 6.94 -27.80 -2.47
C ILE A 275 6.47 -27.84 -3.92
N TYR A 276 6.10 -26.68 -4.44
CA TYR A 276 5.79 -26.51 -5.84
C TYR A 276 6.66 -25.40 -6.44
N PRO A 277 7.67 -25.75 -7.27
CA PRO A 277 8.45 -24.78 -8.03
C PRO A 277 7.56 -24.00 -8.99
N VAL A 278 7.49 -22.67 -8.80
CA VAL A 278 6.81 -21.79 -9.75
C VAL A 278 7.72 -21.54 -10.95
N GLU A 279 8.99 -21.27 -10.67
CA GLU A 279 10.04 -21.07 -11.65
C GLU A 279 10.92 -22.32 -11.74
N LYS A 280 11.35 -22.70 -12.96
CA LYS A 280 12.26 -23.85 -13.16
C LYS A 280 13.58 -23.68 -12.38
N ASP A 281 14.11 -22.46 -12.38
CA ASP A 281 15.38 -22.10 -11.75
C ASP A 281 15.24 -21.57 -10.31
N TYR A 282 14.13 -21.90 -9.61
CA TYR A 282 13.87 -21.40 -8.25
C TYR A 282 15.04 -21.62 -7.26
N LYS A 283 15.78 -22.74 -7.35
CA LYS A 283 16.93 -22.99 -6.47
C LYS A 283 18.03 -21.95 -6.66
N ASN A 284 18.29 -21.58 -7.91
CA ASN A 284 19.30 -20.58 -8.26
C ASN A 284 18.83 -19.20 -7.80
N ILE A 285 17.58 -18.83 -8.10
CA ILE A 285 16.97 -17.56 -7.65
C ILE A 285 17.06 -17.43 -6.13
N LEU A 286 16.68 -18.47 -5.39
CA LEU A 286 16.71 -18.50 -3.92
C LEU A 286 18.14 -18.51 -3.36
N ARG A 287 19.12 -19.10 -4.06
CA ARG A 287 20.55 -18.98 -3.71
C ARG A 287 21.13 -17.61 -4.08
N GLY A 288 20.43 -16.78 -4.84
CA GLY A 288 20.97 -15.57 -5.43
C GLY A 288 21.98 -15.82 -6.57
N LYS A 289 22.00 -17.04 -7.13
CA LYS A 289 22.74 -17.36 -8.36
C LYS A 289 21.75 -17.21 -9.52
N LYS A 290 22.07 -16.44 -10.55
CA LYS A 290 21.15 -16.25 -11.70
C LYS A 290 20.87 -17.61 -12.35
N GLY A 291 19.60 -17.99 -12.46
CA GLY A 291 19.14 -18.85 -13.54
C GLY A 291 19.28 -18.07 -14.84
N ASN A 292 19.53 -18.75 -15.95
CA ASN A 292 19.65 -18.13 -17.27
C ASN A 292 18.30 -17.49 -17.64
N ALA A 293 18.10 -16.25 -17.20
CA ALA A 293 17.30 -15.30 -17.94
C ALA A 293 17.80 -15.38 -19.38
N LEU A 294 16.84 -15.61 -20.28
CA LEU A 294 17.02 -15.50 -21.73
C LEU A 294 18.14 -14.52 -22.02
N LYS A 295 19.12 -14.94 -22.82
CA LYS A 295 20.02 -14.03 -23.52
C LYS A 295 19.14 -13.11 -24.38
N THR A 296 18.48 -12.12 -23.79
CA THR A 296 18.35 -10.83 -24.43
C THR A 296 19.78 -10.44 -24.69
N LYS A 297 20.14 -10.39 -25.97
CA LYS A 297 21.40 -9.85 -26.47
C LYS A 297 21.86 -8.78 -25.48
N SER A 298 23.06 -8.94 -24.95
CA SER A 298 23.68 -7.95 -24.09
C SER A 298 23.35 -6.56 -24.62
N ALA A 299 22.48 -5.82 -23.93
CA ALA A 299 22.25 -4.42 -24.22
C ALA A 299 23.55 -3.71 -23.82
N SER A 300 24.47 -3.66 -24.79
CA SER A 300 25.75 -2.99 -24.69
C SER A 300 25.60 -1.47 -24.72
N GLY A 301 24.37 -0.95 -24.77
CA GLY A 301 24.06 0.45 -24.94
C GLY A 301 24.14 1.28 -23.65
N ASN A 302 24.74 2.46 -23.76
CA ASN A 302 24.47 3.58 -22.84
C ASN A 302 22.96 3.94 -22.88
N LEU A 303 22.45 4.70 -21.90
CA LEU A 303 21.06 5.18 -21.87
C LEU A 303 20.64 5.81 -23.22
N ASP A 304 21.57 6.47 -23.91
CA ASP A 304 21.38 7.04 -25.25
C ASP A 304 21.02 6.02 -26.33
N GLN A 305 21.61 4.82 -26.26
CA GLN A 305 21.36 3.75 -27.22
C GLN A 305 20.02 3.07 -26.94
N CYS A 306 19.66 2.87 -25.66
CA CYS A 306 18.32 2.40 -25.29
C CYS A 306 17.24 3.40 -25.72
N ILE A 307 17.46 4.71 -25.54
CA ILE A 307 16.53 5.74 -26.01
C ILE A 307 16.43 5.70 -27.55
N LYS A 308 17.54 5.49 -28.27
CA LYS A 308 17.55 5.41 -29.73
C LYS A 308 16.75 4.21 -30.24
N GLU A 309 16.94 3.04 -29.63
CA GLU A 309 16.20 1.81 -29.96
C GLU A 309 14.70 1.94 -29.66
N LEU A 310 14.34 2.43 -28.47
CA LEU A 310 12.93 2.67 -28.10
C LEU A 310 12.27 3.72 -29.01
N LYS A 311 13.00 4.75 -29.46
CA LYS A 311 12.48 5.71 -30.45
C LYS A 311 12.26 5.08 -31.83
N LEU A 312 13.11 4.15 -32.25
CA LEU A 312 13.01 3.47 -33.54
C LEU A 312 11.75 2.60 -33.61
N HIS A 313 11.40 1.95 -32.49
CA HIS A 313 10.25 1.05 -32.36
C HIS A 313 9.04 1.71 -31.67
N LYS A 314 8.94 3.05 -31.66
CA LYS A 314 7.94 3.79 -30.86
C LYS A 314 6.49 3.30 -31.06
N ASN A 315 6.14 2.89 -32.28
CA ASN A 315 4.78 2.44 -32.63
C ASN A 315 4.47 1.00 -32.21
N GLU A 316 5.49 0.24 -31.81
CA GLU A 316 5.39 -1.16 -31.35
C GLU A 316 5.47 -1.26 -29.82
N LEU A 317 5.75 -0.15 -29.12
CA LEU A 317 5.91 -0.11 -27.67
C LEU A 317 4.58 -0.25 -26.95
N ASP A 318 4.55 -1.09 -25.92
CA ASP A 318 3.45 -1.09 -24.98
C ASP A 318 3.45 0.17 -24.09
N LEU A 319 2.38 0.37 -23.32
CA LEU A 319 2.24 1.56 -22.46
C LEU A 319 3.38 1.68 -21.42
N TRP A 320 3.86 0.56 -20.87
CA TRP A 320 4.93 0.58 -19.87
C TRP A 320 6.26 0.95 -20.50
N GLU A 321 6.55 0.45 -21.70
CA GLU A 321 7.74 0.81 -22.47
C GLU A 321 7.71 2.29 -22.88
N GLN A 322 6.54 2.81 -23.24
CA GLN A 322 6.35 4.25 -23.51
C GLN A 322 6.60 5.11 -22.26
N ILE A 323 6.11 4.68 -21.09
CA ILE A 323 6.37 5.36 -19.80
C ILE A 323 7.87 5.36 -19.49
N GLN A 324 8.54 4.22 -19.64
CA GLN A 324 9.99 4.11 -19.42
C GLN A 324 10.77 5.05 -20.34
N LEU A 325 10.38 5.13 -21.62
CA LEU A 325 10.98 6.04 -22.59
C LEU A 325 10.80 7.50 -22.18
N LYS A 326 9.59 7.93 -21.76
CA LYS A 326 9.35 9.30 -21.28
C LYS A 326 10.19 9.62 -20.05
N ILE A 327 10.26 8.72 -19.06
CA ILE A 327 11.11 8.90 -17.86
C ILE A 327 12.57 9.07 -18.27
N ALA A 328 13.08 8.21 -19.16
CA ALA A 328 14.46 8.27 -19.63
C ALA A 328 14.77 9.60 -20.35
N LEU A 329 13.83 10.11 -21.16
CA LEU A 329 13.97 11.39 -21.85
C LEU A 329 14.01 12.57 -20.86
N VAL A 330 13.14 12.58 -19.86
CA VAL A 330 13.15 13.61 -18.81
C VAL A 330 14.48 13.57 -18.03
N CYS A 331 14.96 12.37 -17.66
CA CYS A 331 16.26 12.22 -17.00
C CYS A 331 17.40 12.77 -17.87
N LYS A 332 17.39 12.50 -19.18
CA LYS A 332 18.41 13.01 -20.11
C LYS A 332 18.40 14.54 -20.19
N GLN A 333 17.23 15.16 -20.26
CA GLN A 333 17.11 16.63 -20.25
C GLN A 333 17.68 17.23 -18.95
N VAL A 334 17.40 16.62 -17.80
CA VAL A 334 17.95 17.06 -16.52
C VAL A 334 19.46 16.88 -16.45
N ASP A 335 19.98 15.79 -17.03
CA ASP A 335 21.42 15.56 -17.13
C ASP A 335 22.12 16.68 -17.93
N GLU A 336 21.55 17.04 -19.07
CA GLU A 336 22.04 18.11 -19.95
C GLU A 336 21.94 19.50 -19.32
N GLN A 337 20.96 19.77 -18.45
CA GLN A 337 20.76 21.11 -17.87
C GLN A 337 21.47 21.31 -16.53
N SER A 338 21.42 20.31 -15.64
CA SER A 338 21.74 20.49 -14.21
C SER A 338 22.77 19.50 -13.67
N MET A 339 23.03 18.38 -14.36
CA MET A 339 23.96 17.34 -13.88
C MET A 339 25.22 17.11 -14.75
N GLN A 340 25.50 17.97 -15.73
CA GLN A 340 26.61 17.85 -16.71
C GLN A 340 27.98 17.45 -16.13
N ARG A 341 28.32 17.83 -14.89
CA ARG A 341 29.62 17.55 -14.25
C ARG A 341 29.69 16.24 -13.44
N SER A 342 28.61 15.49 -13.31
CA SER A 342 28.52 14.29 -12.46
C SER A 342 28.49 13.01 -13.29
N GLN A 343 29.61 12.64 -13.91
CA GLN A 343 29.69 11.46 -14.78
C GLN A 343 29.32 10.14 -14.09
N LYS A 344 29.45 10.05 -12.76
CA LYS A 344 29.16 8.82 -11.99
C LYS A 344 27.74 8.76 -11.41
N VAL A 345 27.07 9.90 -11.25
CA VAL A 345 25.70 9.99 -10.68
C VAL A 345 24.89 10.90 -11.58
N ASN A 346 24.21 10.30 -12.57
CA ASN A 346 23.30 10.98 -13.48
C ASN A 346 21.86 11.02 -12.92
N ALA A 347 20.95 11.70 -13.58
CA ALA A 347 19.57 11.94 -13.15
C ALA A 347 18.80 10.64 -12.97
N LEU A 348 18.98 9.66 -13.88
CA LEU A 348 18.36 8.35 -13.76
C LEU A 348 18.87 7.60 -12.51
N THR A 349 20.18 7.62 -12.28
CA THR A 349 20.78 7.04 -11.07
C THR A 349 20.23 7.70 -9.81
N MET A 350 20.14 9.03 -9.80
CA MET A 350 19.62 9.79 -8.68
C MET A 350 18.15 9.46 -8.42
N LEU A 351 17.32 9.40 -9.46
CA LEU A 351 15.91 9.05 -9.38
C LEU A 351 15.72 7.66 -8.76
N LEU A 352 16.42 6.65 -9.28
CA LEU A 352 16.34 5.28 -8.80
C LEU A 352 16.88 5.16 -7.35
N ALA A 353 17.95 5.87 -7.02
CA ALA A 353 18.48 5.91 -5.67
C ALA A 353 17.50 6.56 -4.69
N LEU A 354 16.90 7.69 -5.05
CA LEU A 354 15.88 8.37 -4.24
C LEU A 354 14.63 7.51 -4.04
N TYR A 355 14.14 6.89 -5.11
CA TYR A 355 13.04 5.94 -5.02
C TYR A 355 13.40 4.81 -4.06
N ARG A 356 14.58 4.22 -4.22
CA ARG A 356 15.06 3.17 -3.32
C ARG A 356 15.20 3.66 -1.88
N ILE A 357 15.64 4.89 -1.63
CA ILE A 357 15.72 5.47 -0.27
C ILE A 357 14.32 5.60 0.35
N VAL A 358 13.36 6.11 -0.41
CA VAL A 358 11.97 6.29 0.07
C VAL A 358 11.31 4.95 0.37
N PHE A 359 11.56 3.93 -0.45
CA PHE A 359 11.01 2.59 -0.28
C PHE A 359 11.91 1.64 0.55
N ALA A 360 13.11 2.07 0.94
CA ALA A 360 14.04 1.28 1.72
C ALA A 360 13.52 1.14 3.15
N LYS A 361 13.25 -0.12 3.54
CA LYS A 361 12.80 -0.47 4.89
C LYS A 361 13.90 -0.39 5.95
N ASN A 362 15.18 -0.46 5.53
CA ASN A 362 16.38 -0.43 6.37
C ASN A 362 17.49 0.44 5.70
N PHE A 363 17.34 1.77 5.70
CA PHE A 363 18.40 2.67 5.21
C PHE A 363 19.55 2.73 6.23
N GLU A 364 20.61 1.96 6.00
CA GLU A 364 21.82 1.99 6.85
C GLU A 364 22.77 3.13 6.44
N SER A 365 23.07 3.24 5.15
CA SER A 365 23.91 4.30 4.59
C SER A 365 23.70 4.46 3.07
N TYR A 366 24.10 5.62 2.54
CA TYR A 366 24.10 5.85 1.09
C TYR A 366 24.97 4.84 0.34
N SER A 367 26.11 4.45 0.90
CA SER A 367 27.03 3.49 0.27
C SER A 367 26.40 2.11 0.10
N SER A 368 25.79 1.57 1.16
CA SER A 368 25.08 0.28 1.13
C SER A 368 23.94 0.30 0.10
N LEU A 369 23.13 1.36 0.10
CA LEU A 369 22.00 1.50 -0.82
C LEU A 369 22.44 1.61 -2.29
N LEU A 370 23.51 2.33 -2.58
CA LEU A 370 24.03 2.47 -3.95
C LEU A 370 24.66 1.17 -4.46
N CYS A 371 25.32 0.40 -3.59
CA CYS A 371 25.78 -0.96 -3.93
C CYS A 371 24.61 -1.88 -4.26
N GLU A 372 23.56 -1.90 -3.43
CA GLU A 372 22.38 -2.70 -3.72
C GLU A 372 21.64 -2.24 -4.99
N LEU A 373 21.60 -0.93 -5.24
CA LEU A 373 21.02 -0.37 -6.46
C LEU A 373 21.81 -0.84 -7.69
N LEU A 374 23.14 -0.82 -7.61
CA LEU A 374 24.02 -1.32 -8.66
C LEU A 374 23.82 -2.82 -8.90
N ASP A 375 23.75 -3.62 -7.83
CA ASP A 375 23.47 -5.06 -7.92
C ASP A 375 22.10 -5.33 -8.55
N ALA A 376 21.07 -4.57 -8.15
CA ALA A 376 19.72 -4.71 -8.70
C ALA A 376 19.66 -4.30 -10.18
N ALA A 377 20.27 -3.18 -10.55
CA ALA A 377 20.32 -2.74 -11.95
C ALA A 377 21.07 -3.76 -12.83
N ASN A 378 22.22 -4.26 -12.37
CA ASN A 378 22.96 -5.34 -13.04
C ASN A 378 22.18 -6.67 -13.09
N ALA A 379 21.30 -6.94 -12.12
CA ALA A 379 20.41 -8.09 -12.15
C ALA A 379 19.34 -7.97 -13.25
N HIS A 380 18.85 -6.76 -13.50
CA HIS A 380 17.85 -6.43 -14.52
C HIS A 380 18.44 -6.02 -15.89
N GLY A 381 19.75 -6.15 -16.09
CA GLY A 381 20.41 -5.76 -17.35
C GLY A 381 20.47 -4.25 -17.59
N ILE A 382 20.16 -3.44 -16.57
CA ILE A 382 20.23 -1.98 -16.60
C ILE A 382 21.66 -1.57 -16.28
N ARG A 383 22.34 -0.92 -17.24
CA ARG A 383 23.69 -0.39 -17.04
C ARG A 383 23.63 1.01 -16.44
N LEU A 384 23.90 1.12 -15.15
CA LEU A 384 24.04 2.42 -14.48
C LEU A 384 25.32 3.14 -14.93
N ALA A 385 25.37 4.45 -14.70
CA ALA A 385 26.51 5.31 -15.06
C ALA A 385 27.80 4.96 -14.29
N PHE A 386 27.69 4.25 -13.17
CA PHE A 386 28.81 3.83 -12.33
C PHE A 386 28.93 2.30 -12.29
N ARG A 387 30.17 1.83 -12.12
CA ARG A 387 30.52 0.40 -12.07
C ARG A 387 31.14 -0.04 -10.74
N SER A 388 31.44 0.90 -9.86
CA SER A 388 32.04 0.67 -8.56
C SER A 388 31.34 1.51 -7.49
N PRO A 389 31.40 1.11 -6.21
CA PRO A 389 30.78 1.84 -5.12
C PRO A 389 31.12 3.33 -5.16
N ILE A 390 30.09 4.18 -5.10
CA ILE A 390 30.25 5.63 -5.07
C ILE A 390 30.38 6.09 -3.63
N ALA A 391 31.31 7.00 -3.35
CA ALA A 391 31.44 7.62 -2.04
C ALA A 391 30.17 8.42 -1.67
N ALA A 392 29.76 8.37 -0.40
CA ALA A 392 28.57 9.08 0.09
C ALA A 392 28.67 10.59 -0.13
N SER A 393 29.87 11.17 -0.09
CA SER A 393 30.14 12.58 -0.40
C SER A 393 29.83 12.90 -1.86
N THR A 394 30.28 12.07 -2.81
CA THR A 394 29.98 12.25 -4.24
C THR A 394 28.48 12.21 -4.53
N PHE A 395 27.75 11.27 -3.91
CA PHE A 395 26.29 11.22 -4.05
C PHE A 395 25.61 12.45 -3.44
N SER A 396 26.09 12.92 -2.28
CA SER A 396 25.53 14.10 -1.61
C SER A 396 25.74 15.38 -2.43
N GLU A 397 26.92 15.54 -3.04
CA GLU A 397 27.21 16.66 -3.95
C GLU A 397 26.36 16.60 -5.22
N ALA A 398 26.20 15.43 -5.81
CA ALA A 398 25.31 15.23 -6.95
C ALA A 398 23.85 15.56 -6.60
N ARG A 399 23.38 15.15 -5.41
CA ARG A 399 22.02 15.41 -4.93
C ARG A 399 21.71 16.89 -4.78
N LYS A 400 22.69 17.73 -4.39
CA LYS A 400 22.51 19.19 -4.31
C LYS A 400 22.12 19.82 -5.65
N ARG A 401 22.49 19.18 -6.76
CA ARG A 401 22.22 19.64 -8.14
C ARG A 401 20.96 19.01 -8.74
N PHE A 402 20.32 18.08 -8.03
CA PHE A 402 19.13 17.38 -8.51
C PHE A 402 17.86 18.03 -7.95
N SER A 403 17.21 18.83 -8.79
CA SER A 403 15.97 19.53 -8.43
C SER A 403 14.79 18.57 -8.25
N SER A 404 13.91 18.85 -7.28
CA SER A 404 12.64 18.12 -7.11
C SER A 404 11.65 18.36 -8.25
N SER A 405 11.86 19.36 -9.11
CA SER A 405 11.00 19.65 -10.27
C SER A 405 10.93 18.47 -11.26
N ILE A 406 11.95 17.61 -11.30
CA ILE A 406 11.96 16.41 -12.16
C ILE A 406 10.76 15.49 -11.87
N PHE A 407 10.31 15.38 -10.62
CA PHE A 407 9.16 14.55 -10.27
C PHE A 407 7.88 15.09 -10.90
N LYS A 408 7.74 16.41 -11.01
CA LYS A 408 6.62 17.04 -11.72
C LYS A 408 6.74 16.88 -13.23
N GLN A 409 7.95 16.97 -13.79
CA GLN A 409 8.19 16.73 -15.21
C GLN A 409 7.85 15.29 -15.60
N ILE A 410 8.27 14.32 -14.79
CA ILE A 410 7.94 12.90 -14.98
C ILE A 410 6.42 12.68 -14.88
N ALA A 411 5.76 13.24 -13.85
CA ALA A 411 4.32 13.13 -13.69
C ALA A 411 3.58 13.72 -14.91
N GLY A 412 3.96 14.90 -15.37
CA GLY A 412 3.42 15.53 -16.58
C GLY A 412 3.59 14.64 -17.82
N ALA A 413 4.78 14.07 -18.02
CA ALA A 413 5.06 13.19 -19.15
C ALA A 413 4.24 11.89 -19.12
N ILE A 414 3.97 11.34 -17.93
CA ILE A 414 3.09 10.17 -17.74
C ILE A 414 1.63 10.56 -17.99
N ASN A 415 1.19 11.72 -17.52
CA ASN A 415 -0.17 12.20 -17.75
C ASN A 415 -0.44 12.42 -19.25
N GLU A 416 0.51 12.96 -20.00
CA GLU A 416 0.41 13.07 -21.47
C GLU A 416 0.15 11.72 -22.12
N LEU A 417 0.96 10.70 -21.79
CA LEU A 417 0.78 9.35 -22.31
C LEU A 417 -0.58 8.76 -21.92
N TYR A 418 -1.01 9.02 -20.69
CA TYR A 418 -2.29 8.56 -20.21
C TYR A 418 -3.44 9.20 -21.01
N GLU A 419 -3.37 10.50 -21.25
CA GLU A 419 -4.36 11.23 -22.04
C GLU A 419 -4.40 10.73 -23.49
N GLU A 420 -3.24 10.50 -24.12
CA GLU A 420 -3.12 10.01 -25.50
C GLU A 420 -3.69 8.59 -25.69
N ASN A 421 -3.51 7.69 -24.70
CA ASN A 421 -3.82 6.26 -24.86
C ASN A 421 -5.12 5.80 -24.16
N ILE A 422 -5.54 6.53 -23.11
CA ILE A 422 -6.56 6.06 -22.17
C ILE A 422 -7.61 7.13 -21.88
N GLY A 423 -7.23 8.41 -21.88
CA GLY A 423 -8.06 9.54 -21.44
C GLY A 423 -9.46 9.61 -22.05
N ASP A 424 -9.62 9.12 -23.27
CA ASP A 424 -10.91 9.15 -23.98
C ASP A 424 -11.80 7.94 -23.83
N LYS A 425 -11.30 6.83 -23.28
CA LYS A 425 -12.08 5.61 -23.09
C LYS A 425 -13.17 5.81 -22.03
N GLU A 426 -14.38 5.38 -22.35
CA GLU A 426 -15.58 5.61 -21.51
C GLU A 426 -15.48 4.95 -20.12
N GLU A 427 -14.75 3.83 -20.01
CA GLU A 427 -14.52 3.14 -18.74
C GLU A 427 -13.77 3.99 -17.70
N TYR A 428 -12.97 4.97 -18.17
CA TYR A 428 -12.23 5.92 -17.34
C TYR A 428 -12.95 7.26 -17.17
N LYS A 429 -14.14 7.39 -17.73
CA LYS A 429 -15.02 8.54 -17.54
C LYS A 429 -16.09 8.20 -16.50
N TRP A 430 -16.59 9.22 -15.83
CA TRP A 430 -17.75 9.15 -14.94
C TRP A 430 -18.89 9.89 -15.64
N PHE A 431 -19.77 9.11 -16.26
CA PHE A 431 -20.86 9.59 -17.11
C PHE A 431 -20.38 10.51 -18.24
N GLY A 432 -19.42 10.03 -19.04
CA GLY A 432 -18.83 10.78 -20.16
C GLY A 432 -17.90 11.92 -19.76
N ARG A 433 -17.66 12.16 -18.46
CA ARG A 433 -16.83 13.26 -17.96
C ARG A 433 -15.66 12.76 -17.15
N ARG A 434 -14.51 13.43 -17.21
CA ARG A 434 -13.38 13.11 -16.34
C ARG A 434 -13.68 13.62 -14.93
N ILE A 435 -13.36 12.80 -13.94
CA ILE A 435 -13.63 13.11 -12.54
C ILE A 435 -12.35 13.06 -11.70
N PHE A 436 -12.17 14.10 -10.90
CA PHE A 436 -11.00 14.34 -10.09
C PHE A 436 -11.38 14.56 -8.62
N ALA A 437 -10.41 14.44 -7.73
CA ALA A 437 -10.53 14.87 -6.34
C ALA A 437 -9.26 15.58 -5.88
N VAL A 438 -9.41 16.57 -5.01
CA VAL A 438 -8.28 17.21 -4.33
C VAL A 438 -8.28 16.77 -2.88
N ASP A 439 -7.11 16.30 -2.41
CA ASP A 439 -6.90 15.98 -1.01
C ASP A 439 -5.53 16.47 -0.51
N GLY A 440 -5.49 16.79 0.78
CA GLY A 440 -4.35 17.40 1.46
C GLY A 440 -3.86 16.54 2.62
N SER A 441 -2.55 16.52 2.85
CA SER A 441 -1.94 15.86 4.01
C SER A 441 -0.85 16.73 4.59
N LYS A 442 -0.90 16.94 5.91
CA LYS A 442 0.12 17.68 6.66
C LYS A 442 1.20 16.72 7.12
N VAL A 443 2.45 17.03 6.81
CA VAL A 443 3.60 16.20 7.16
C VAL A 443 4.61 16.99 7.99
N ASN A 444 5.16 16.32 9.00
CA ASN A 444 6.26 16.88 9.77
C ASN A 444 7.52 16.91 8.90
N VAL A 445 8.23 18.03 8.93
CA VAL A 445 9.45 18.25 8.17
C VAL A 445 10.66 18.50 9.08
N PRO A 446 11.90 18.26 8.60
CA PRO A 446 13.09 18.59 9.35
C PRO A 446 13.09 20.03 9.85
N ARG A 447 13.47 20.22 11.13
CA ARG A 447 13.47 21.52 11.81
C ARG A 447 14.28 22.59 11.08
N ASP A 448 15.33 22.18 10.38
CA ASP A 448 16.21 23.08 9.63
C ASP A 448 15.49 23.80 8.47
N LEU A 449 14.34 23.30 8.01
CA LEU A 449 13.50 23.94 6.99
C LEU A 449 12.70 25.15 7.51
N MET A 450 12.75 25.45 8.82
CA MET A 450 12.19 26.71 9.35
C MET A 450 12.95 27.94 8.87
N LYS A 451 14.22 27.80 8.52
CA LYS A 451 15.06 28.88 8.01
C LYS A 451 14.48 29.41 6.70
N LYS A 452 14.40 30.74 6.54
CA LYS A 452 13.74 31.37 5.38
C LYS A 452 14.38 30.93 4.07
N GLU A 453 15.71 30.86 4.02
CA GLU A 453 16.50 30.42 2.88
C GLU A 453 16.32 28.93 2.52
N LYS A 454 15.76 28.13 3.44
CA LYS A 454 15.46 26.70 3.23
C LYS A 454 13.97 26.41 3.02
N GLY A 455 13.12 27.43 3.00
CA GLY A 455 11.68 27.30 2.72
C GLY A 455 10.76 27.88 3.79
N GLY A 456 11.26 28.29 4.96
CA GLY A 456 10.47 29.06 5.92
C GLY A 456 9.23 28.33 6.48
N TYR A 457 9.33 27.02 6.68
CA TYR A 457 8.23 26.20 7.21
C TYR A 457 7.91 26.57 8.66
N LYS A 458 6.63 26.50 9.03
CA LYS A 458 6.16 26.96 10.34
C LYS A 458 5.80 25.80 11.26
N LEU A 459 5.92 26.04 12.57
CA LEU A 459 5.41 25.13 13.58
C LEU A 459 3.88 25.17 13.59
N PRO A 460 3.20 24.03 13.79
CA PRO A 460 1.74 24.01 13.89
C PRO A 460 1.21 24.67 15.18
N CYS A 461 2.00 24.67 16.24
CA CYS A 461 1.72 25.37 17.49
C CYS A 461 3.02 25.67 18.26
N SER A 462 2.94 26.50 19.31
CA SER A 462 4.10 26.96 20.10
C SER A 462 4.90 25.83 20.76
N HIS A 463 4.25 24.71 21.12
CA HIS A 463 4.88 23.58 21.79
C HIS A 463 5.40 22.49 20.83
N ALA A 464 5.18 22.64 19.52
CA ALA A 464 5.60 21.65 18.54
C ALA A 464 7.11 21.76 18.23
N PHE A 465 7.81 20.62 18.19
CA PHE A 465 9.23 20.59 17.84
C PHE A 465 9.48 20.58 16.32
N TYR A 466 8.63 19.91 15.55
CA TYR A 466 8.80 19.80 14.09
C TYR A 466 7.89 20.79 13.34
N PRO A 467 8.43 21.55 12.38
CA PRO A 467 7.60 22.29 11.43
C PRO A 467 6.75 21.35 10.58
N GLN A 468 5.69 21.89 9.99
CA GLN A 468 4.80 21.15 9.09
C GLN A 468 4.77 21.76 7.69
N GLY A 469 4.70 20.90 6.69
CA GLY A 469 4.38 21.26 5.31
C GLY A 469 3.08 20.59 4.88
N LEU A 470 2.41 21.19 3.90
CA LEU A 470 1.21 20.65 3.27
C LEU A 470 1.58 19.98 1.95
N ILE A 471 1.24 18.70 1.83
CA ILE A 471 1.18 17.98 0.56
C ILE A 471 -0.25 18.12 0.05
N SER A 472 -0.45 18.73 -1.12
CA SER A 472 -1.74 18.76 -1.80
C SER A 472 -1.65 17.93 -3.07
N CYS A 473 -2.67 17.12 -3.35
CA CYS A 473 -2.69 16.26 -4.52
C CYS A 473 -4.04 16.28 -5.23
N LEU A 474 -3.98 16.39 -6.56
CA LEU A 474 -5.08 16.23 -7.48
C LEU A 474 -5.04 14.81 -8.04
N TYR A 475 -6.06 14.02 -7.72
CA TYR A 475 -6.20 12.65 -8.19
C TYR A 475 -7.23 12.57 -9.31
N GLN A 476 -6.94 11.82 -10.37
CA GLN A 476 -7.96 11.40 -11.33
C GLN A 476 -8.55 10.07 -10.83
N LEU A 477 -9.82 10.09 -10.45
CA LEU A 477 -10.39 9.02 -9.60
C LEU A 477 -10.55 7.68 -10.31
N LYS A 478 -10.88 7.69 -11.61
CA LYS A 478 -11.13 6.46 -12.38
C LYS A 478 -9.85 5.73 -12.73
N SER A 479 -8.82 6.47 -13.13
CA SER A 479 -7.50 5.95 -13.46
C SER A 479 -6.64 5.66 -12.23
N ARG A 480 -6.97 6.29 -11.09
CA ARG A 480 -6.25 6.20 -9.82
C ARG A 480 -4.82 6.72 -9.90
N ILE A 481 -4.59 7.73 -10.73
CA ILE A 481 -3.29 8.41 -10.86
C ILE A 481 -3.28 9.72 -10.06
N ALA A 482 -2.12 10.04 -9.49
CA ALA A 482 -1.83 11.37 -8.96
C ALA A 482 -1.52 12.29 -10.15
N TYR A 483 -2.50 13.11 -10.52
CA TYR A 483 -2.48 13.94 -11.73
C TYR A 483 -1.66 15.22 -11.52
N ASP A 484 -1.74 15.86 -10.36
CA ASP A 484 -0.82 16.91 -9.94
C ASP A 484 -0.58 16.83 -8.43
N PHE A 485 0.53 17.39 -7.97
CA PHE A 485 0.85 17.49 -6.56
C PHE A 485 1.74 18.68 -6.25
N SER A 486 1.58 19.23 -5.05
CA SER A 486 2.43 20.29 -4.51
C SER A 486 2.85 19.95 -3.09
N PHE A 487 4.03 20.45 -2.72
CA PHE A 487 4.52 20.41 -1.35
C PHE A 487 4.92 21.82 -0.94
N VAL A 488 4.18 22.41 -0.01
CA VAL A 488 4.28 23.84 0.31
C VAL A 488 4.38 24.07 1.82
N ASN A 489 4.91 25.24 2.18
CA ASN A 489 4.97 25.73 3.55
C ASN A 489 3.67 26.41 4.02
N SER A 490 2.73 26.65 3.10
CA SER A 490 1.40 27.16 3.41
C SER A 490 0.51 26.05 3.93
N MET A 491 -0.30 26.34 4.95
CA MET A 491 -1.28 25.39 5.48
C MET A 491 -2.68 25.58 4.87
N ASN A 492 -2.77 26.33 3.77
CA ASN A 492 -4.03 26.64 3.09
C ASN A 492 -4.30 25.66 1.94
N GLU A 493 -5.08 24.62 2.24
CA GLU A 493 -5.52 23.61 1.26
C GLU A 493 -6.34 24.22 0.11
N GLN A 494 -7.10 25.30 0.37
CA GLN A 494 -7.92 25.94 -0.66
C GLN A 494 -7.05 26.65 -1.72
N ASP A 495 -5.95 27.28 -1.31
CA ASP A 495 -5.03 27.94 -2.24
C ASP A 495 -4.32 26.93 -3.15
N GLU A 496 -3.96 25.76 -2.62
CA GLU A 496 -3.36 24.70 -3.42
C GLU A 496 -4.39 24.04 -4.35
N ALA A 497 -5.64 23.87 -3.91
CA ALA A 497 -6.72 23.43 -4.79
C ALA A 497 -6.92 24.36 -6.00
N LEU A 498 -6.85 25.69 -5.80
CA LEU A 498 -6.93 26.67 -6.88
C LEU A 498 -5.81 26.48 -7.92
N LYS A 499 -4.60 26.16 -7.47
CA LYS A 499 -3.46 25.91 -8.37
C LYS A 499 -3.65 24.63 -9.17
N HIS A 500 -4.20 23.58 -8.57
CA HIS A 500 -4.46 22.32 -9.28
C HIS A 500 -5.44 22.48 -10.45
N LEU A 501 -6.40 23.42 -10.36
CA LEU A 501 -7.41 23.65 -11.41
C LEU A 501 -6.80 24.04 -12.77
N GLN A 502 -5.59 24.60 -12.81
CA GLN A 502 -4.95 25.00 -14.06
C GLN A 502 -4.59 23.81 -14.98
N TYR A 503 -4.56 22.60 -14.44
CA TYR A 503 -4.24 21.37 -15.19
C TYR A 503 -5.49 20.65 -15.71
N LEU A 504 -6.67 21.18 -15.40
CA LEU A 504 -7.95 20.60 -15.79
C LEU A 504 -8.52 21.32 -17.02
N LYS A 505 -9.43 20.64 -17.72
CA LYS A 505 -10.07 21.11 -18.95
C LYS A 505 -11.53 21.48 -18.66
N PRO A 506 -12.13 22.40 -19.45
CA PRO A 506 -13.57 22.65 -19.39
C PRO A 506 -14.36 21.35 -19.53
N GLY A 507 -15.39 21.18 -18.71
CA GLY A 507 -16.19 19.96 -18.65
C GLY A 507 -15.66 18.90 -17.68
N ASP A 508 -14.50 19.07 -17.04
CA ASP A 508 -14.07 18.20 -15.95
C ASP A 508 -14.94 18.41 -14.69
N ILE A 509 -14.90 17.44 -13.78
CA ILE A 509 -15.56 17.50 -12.46
C ILE A 509 -14.54 17.29 -11.36
N VAL A 510 -14.57 18.13 -10.32
CA VAL A 510 -13.72 17.98 -9.14
C VAL A 510 -14.57 17.76 -7.90
N VAL A 511 -14.21 16.74 -7.11
CA VAL A 511 -14.82 16.43 -5.82
C VAL A 511 -13.93 16.94 -4.69
N TYR A 512 -14.57 17.57 -3.70
CA TYR A 512 -13.89 18.17 -2.56
C TYR A 512 -14.51 17.74 -1.22
N ASP A 513 -13.67 17.64 -0.19
CA ASP A 513 -14.12 17.49 1.19
C ASP A 513 -14.68 18.80 1.78
N ARG A 514 -15.24 18.70 2.97
CA ARG A 514 -15.99 19.74 3.70
C ARG A 514 -15.26 21.04 3.97
N GLY A 515 -13.93 21.04 3.89
CA GLY A 515 -13.07 22.19 4.16
C GLY A 515 -12.83 23.12 2.96
N TYR A 516 -13.21 22.70 1.74
CA TYR A 516 -12.77 23.38 0.53
C TYR A 516 -13.74 24.44 0.00
N LEU A 517 -15.04 24.34 0.27
CA LEU A 517 -16.00 25.27 -0.32
C LEU A 517 -15.65 26.72 0.04
N SER A 518 -15.32 27.52 -0.97
CA SER A 518 -14.99 28.94 -0.84
C SER A 518 -15.45 29.73 -2.07
N TYR A 519 -15.67 31.04 -1.91
CA TYR A 519 -16.07 31.89 -3.03
C TYR A 519 -15.00 31.98 -4.12
N ALA A 520 -13.71 31.93 -3.75
CA ALA A 520 -12.60 31.93 -4.70
C ALA A 520 -12.59 30.66 -5.56
N LEU A 521 -12.85 29.50 -4.96
CA LEU A 521 -13.02 28.24 -5.70
C LEU A 521 -14.22 28.30 -6.64
N LEU A 522 -15.39 28.78 -6.17
CA LEU A 522 -16.57 28.94 -7.03
C LEU A 522 -16.30 29.85 -8.24
N PHE A 523 -15.62 30.99 -8.03
CA PHE A 523 -15.19 31.88 -9.12
C PHE A 523 -14.30 31.15 -10.13
N MET A 524 -13.28 30.41 -9.66
CA MET A 524 -12.33 29.74 -10.55
C MET A 524 -12.95 28.57 -11.31
N HIS A 525 -13.85 27.80 -10.67
CA HIS A 525 -14.64 26.77 -11.33
C HIS A 525 -15.48 27.33 -12.48
N LYS A 526 -16.22 28.44 -12.23
CA LYS A 526 -16.99 29.12 -13.28
C LYS A 526 -16.08 29.64 -14.38
N LYS A 527 -14.99 30.32 -14.03
CA LYS A 527 -14.04 30.91 -14.99
C LYS A 527 -13.43 29.88 -15.93
N LEU A 528 -13.10 28.69 -15.42
CA LEU A 528 -12.47 27.62 -16.18
C LEU A 528 -13.46 26.64 -16.84
N GLY A 529 -14.76 26.80 -16.59
CA GLY A 529 -15.78 25.86 -17.08
C GLY A 529 -15.64 24.46 -16.48
N ILE A 530 -15.14 24.36 -15.24
CA ILE A 530 -14.94 23.09 -14.52
C ILE A 530 -16.04 22.98 -13.46
N ASP A 531 -16.69 21.83 -13.39
CA ASP A 531 -17.69 21.59 -12.35
C ASP A 531 -17.08 21.13 -11.04
N ALA A 532 -17.78 21.43 -9.95
CA ALA A 532 -17.40 21.06 -8.61
C ALA A 532 -18.52 20.34 -7.86
N ILE A 533 -18.12 19.43 -6.99
CA ILE A 533 -18.96 18.75 -6.01
C ILE A 533 -18.28 18.91 -4.66
N PHE A 534 -18.90 19.68 -3.76
CA PHE A 534 -18.41 19.91 -2.41
C PHE A 534 -19.23 19.09 -1.43
N ARG A 535 -18.55 18.38 -0.53
CA ARG A 535 -19.17 18.02 0.74
C ARG A 535 -19.37 19.30 1.55
N LEU A 536 -20.55 19.50 2.16
CA LEU A 536 -20.85 20.72 2.89
C LEU A 536 -20.73 20.52 4.41
N LYS A 537 -20.19 21.55 5.08
CA LYS A 537 -20.23 21.70 6.54
C LYS A 537 -21.20 22.83 6.90
N SER A 538 -21.87 22.70 8.03
CA SER A 538 -22.52 23.82 8.71
C SER A 538 -21.49 24.93 9.01
N ALA A 539 -21.91 26.19 8.87
CA ALA A 539 -21.13 27.43 9.02
C ALA A 539 -20.34 27.95 7.80
N SER A 540 -20.56 27.45 6.58
CA SER A 540 -19.89 27.96 5.36
C SER A 540 -20.54 29.22 4.79
N PHE A 541 -21.83 29.17 4.44
CA PHE A 541 -22.62 30.31 3.98
C PHE A 541 -23.98 30.34 4.66
N LYS A 542 -24.56 31.52 4.86
CA LYS A 542 -25.90 31.68 5.48
C LYS A 542 -26.95 30.83 4.76
N THR A 543 -26.99 30.91 3.43
CA THR A 543 -27.89 30.14 2.57
C THR A 543 -27.73 28.63 2.72
N ILE A 544 -26.51 28.15 2.99
CA ILE A 544 -26.25 26.72 3.21
C ILE A 544 -26.75 26.29 4.58
N ASN A 545 -26.60 27.12 5.61
CA ASN A 545 -27.16 26.83 6.93
C ASN A 545 -28.69 26.80 6.91
N GLU A 546 -29.32 27.77 6.22
CA GLU A 546 -30.77 27.80 6.00
C GLU A 546 -31.24 26.52 5.30
N PHE A 547 -30.53 26.08 4.25
CA PHE A 547 -30.81 24.80 3.60
C PHE A 547 -30.64 23.60 4.54
N ILE A 548 -29.53 23.51 5.29
CA ILE A 548 -29.26 22.38 6.19
C ILE A 548 -30.39 22.22 7.22
N SER A 549 -30.89 23.33 7.75
CA SER A 549 -31.98 23.38 8.74
C SER A 549 -33.39 23.21 8.16
N SER A 550 -33.59 23.46 6.86
CA SER A 550 -34.88 23.28 6.20
C SER A 550 -35.31 21.81 6.05
N GLU A 551 -36.51 21.56 5.57
CA GLU A 551 -36.98 20.22 5.14
C GLU A 551 -36.59 19.89 3.69
N ASP A 552 -36.11 20.88 2.92
CA ASP A 552 -35.76 20.72 1.51
C ASP A 552 -34.65 19.68 1.30
N HIS A 553 -34.84 18.73 0.40
CA HIS A 553 -33.84 17.69 0.11
C HIS A 553 -32.93 17.99 -1.09
N ASP A 554 -33.37 18.83 -2.02
CA ASP A 554 -32.68 19.15 -3.27
C ASP A 554 -33.18 20.49 -3.82
N ILE A 555 -32.36 21.53 -3.70
CA ILE A 555 -32.72 22.89 -4.14
C ILE A 555 -31.55 23.57 -4.82
N ILE A 556 -31.84 24.49 -5.74
CA ILE A 556 -30.83 25.36 -6.34
C ILE A 556 -30.90 26.71 -5.63
N LYS A 557 -29.75 27.17 -5.12
CA LYS A 557 -29.63 28.45 -4.43
C LYS A 557 -28.44 29.23 -4.95
N SER A 558 -28.59 30.55 -4.96
CA SER A 558 -27.51 31.48 -5.24
C SER A 558 -26.65 31.70 -4.00
N ILE A 559 -25.35 31.43 -4.12
CA ILE A 559 -24.32 31.70 -3.12
C ILE A 559 -23.62 33.00 -3.47
N CYS A 560 -23.68 33.97 -2.57
CA CYS A 560 -23.00 35.26 -2.71
C CYS A 560 -22.53 35.76 -1.33
N PRO A 561 -21.26 36.15 -1.16
CA PRO A 561 -20.77 36.70 0.10
C PRO A 561 -21.30 38.12 0.32
N THR A 562 -21.29 38.57 1.59
CA THR A 562 -21.60 39.98 1.90
C THR A 562 -20.52 40.91 1.32
N LYS A 563 -20.86 42.19 1.09
CA LYS A 563 -19.88 43.20 0.63
C LYS A 563 -18.63 43.26 1.51
N LYS A 564 -18.79 43.18 2.84
CA LYS A 564 -17.68 43.15 3.81
C LYS A 564 -16.79 41.91 3.63
N THR A 565 -17.39 40.74 3.52
CA THR A 565 -16.67 39.48 3.29
C THR A 565 -15.94 39.52 1.93
N PHE A 566 -16.59 40.04 0.90
CA PHE A 566 -16.00 40.18 -0.43
C PHE A 566 -14.78 41.10 -0.44
N SER A 567 -14.80 42.23 0.28
CA SER A 567 -13.63 43.10 0.41
C SER A 567 -12.41 42.38 0.99
N ASN A 568 -12.60 41.45 1.93
CA ASN A 568 -11.52 40.63 2.48
C ASN A 568 -11.05 39.56 1.48
N ILE A 569 -11.98 38.92 0.77
CA ILE A 569 -11.65 37.95 -0.29
C ILE A 569 -10.82 38.64 -1.38
N LYS A 570 -11.20 39.84 -1.82
CA LYS A 570 -10.50 40.61 -2.85
C LYS A 570 -9.07 40.98 -2.44
N LYS A 571 -8.80 41.19 -1.15
CA LYS A 571 -7.42 41.40 -0.65
C LYS A 571 -6.55 40.15 -0.84
N ASN A 572 -7.11 38.97 -0.62
CA ASN A 572 -6.38 37.69 -0.74
C ASN A 572 -6.36 37.17 -2.19
N TYR A 573 -7.37 37.52 -2.99
CA TYR A 573 -7.54 37.09 -4.38
C TYR A 573 -7.88 38.29 -5.28
N PRO A 574 -6.89 39.15 -5.60
CA PRO A 574 -7.13 40.41 -6.34
C PRO A 574 -7.70 40.22 -7.75
N PHE A 575 -7.49 39.05 -8.35
CA PHE A 575 -8.03 38.67 -9.66
C PHE A 575 -9.55 38.48 -9.66
N ILE A 576 -10.20 38.48 -8.49
CA ILE A 576 -11.65 38.49 -8.34
C ILE A 576 -12.09 39.94 -8.17
N ASP A 577 -12.32 40.61 -9.30
CA ASP A 577 -12.58 42.04 -9.35
C ASP A 577 -14.05 42.40 -9.09
N LYS A 578 -14.97 41.50 -9.44
CA LYS A 578 -16.43 41.68 -9.38
C LYS A 578 -17.12 40.72 -8.40
N LEU A 579 -18.07 41.26 -7.64
CA LEU A 579 -18.97 40.49 -6.78
C LEU A 579 -20.14 39.97 -7.64
N GLU A 580 -20.26 38.66 -7.74
CA GLU A 580 -21.31 37.99 -8.51
C GLU A 580 -21.91 36.82 -7.71
N PRO A 581 -23.21 36.55 -7.86
CA PRO A 581 -23.82 35.34 -7.34
C PRO A 581 -23.42 34.09 -8.15
N TYR A 582 -23.22 32.95 -7.46
CA TYR A 582 -23.03 31.64 -8.10
C TYR A 582 -24.14 30.67 -7.72
N GLN A 583 -24.71 30.01 -8.73
CA GLN A 583 -25.72 28.98 -8.50
C GLN A 583 -25.06 27.70 -7.96
N LEU A 584 -25.64 27.14 -6.90
CA LEU A 584 -25.22 25.88 -6.31
C LEU A 584 -26.46 25.03 -6.03
N ARG A 585 -26.45 23.79 -6.53
CA ARG A 585 -27.45 22.78 -6.20
C ARG A 585 -27.07 22.15 -4.86
N LEU A 586 -27.91 22.36 -3.86
CA LEU A 586 -27.75 21.87 -2.50
C LEU A 586 -28.60 20.61 -2.30
N MET A 587 -28.00 19.53 -1.82
CA MET A 587 -28.65 18.23 -1.68
C MET A 587 -28.37 17.59 -0.32
N LYS A 588 -29.39 16.94 0.23
CA LYS A 588 -29.31 16.06 1.42
C LYS A 588 -29.32 14.61 0.97
N TYR A 589 -28.37 13.83 1.44
CA TYR A 589 -28.31 12.39 1.15
C TYR A 589 -27.95 11.59 2.40
N TYR A 590 -28.30 10.31 2.38
CA TYR A 590 -28.14 9.41 3.51
C TYR A 590 -27.22 8.26 3.13
N ILE A 591 -26.23 7.97 3.97
CA ILE A 591 -25.39 6.77 3.91
C ILE A 591 -25.45 6.12 5.29
N ASN A 592 -25.90 4.86 5.37
CA ASN A 592 -26.00 4.10 6.63
C ASN A 592 -26.67 4.93 7.75
N ASP A 593 -27.83 5.50 7.44
CA ASP A 593 -28.64 6.36 8.33
C ASP A 593 -27.98 7.66 8.81
N LYS A 594 -26.75 7.95 8.34
CA LYS A 594 -26.10 9.24 8.57
C LYS A 594 -26.45 10.20 7.43
N LYS A 595 -26.86 11.40 7.81
CA LYS A 595 -27.21 12.50 6.90
C LYS A 595 -25.95 13.28 6.51
N TYR A 596 -25.78 13.51 5.22
CA TYR A 596 -24.70 14.27 4.63
C TYR A 596 -25.26 15.33 3.67
N TYR A 597 -24.45 16.35 3.39
CA TYR A 597 -24.85 17.52 2.60
C TYR A 597 -23.88 17.73 1.44
N ILE A 598 -24.40 17.98 0.23
CA ILE A 598 -23.61 18.23 -0.99
C ILE A 598 -24.00 19.59 -1.55
N GLY A 599 -23.03 20.33 -2.06
CA GLY A 599 -23.22 21.47 -2.93
C GLY A 599 -22.55 21.20 -4.27
N SER A 600 -23.26 21.33 -5.38
CA SER A 600 -22.69 21.11 -6.71
C SER A 600 -22.95 22.30 -7.64
N THR A 601 -21.96 22.65 -8.46
CA THR A 601 -22.15 23.64 -9.55
C THR A 601 -22.96 23.08 -10.71
N ILE A 602 -23.15 21.75 -10.76
CA ILE A 602 -23.97 21.07 -11.77
C ILE A 602 -25.44 21.29 -11.44
N VAL A 603 -26.05 22.25 -12.14
CA VAL A 603 -27.45 22.65 -11.94
C VAL A 603 -28.43 22.00 -12.91
N ASP A 604 -27.94 21.43 -14.02
CA ASP A 604 -28.78 20.88 -15.08
C ASP A 604 -29.33 19.48 -14.75
N ASN A 605 -30.59 19.24 -15.15
CA ASN A 605 -31.29 17.95 -15.25
C ASN A 605 -31.55 17.16 -13.93
N LYS A 606 -32.74 17.33 -13.34
CA LYS A 606 -33.09 16.79 -12.00
C LYS A 606 -33.03 15.25 -11.87
N SER A 607 -33.32 14.48 -12.92
CA SER A 607 -33.53 13.02 -12.84
C SER A 607 -32.26 12.18 -13.00
N LYS A 608 -31.33 12.57 -13.90
CA LYS A 608 -30.07 11.84 -14.14
C LYS A 608 -29.23 11.82 -12.86
N TYR A 609 -28.98 13.00 -12.26
CA TYR A 609 -27.93 13.18 -11.26
C TYR A 609 -28.25 12.68 -9.83
N LYS A 610 -29.50 12.37 -9.50
CA LYS A 610 -29.83 11.78 -8.18
C LYS A 610 -29.16 10.41 -8.00
N ARG A 611 -29.12 9.60 -9.06
CA ARG A 611 -28.38 8.32 -9.14
C ARG A 611 -26.86 8.54 -9.24
N PHE A 612 -26.42 9.72 -9.68
CA PHE A 612 -25.00 10.07 -9.85
C PHE A 612 -24.36 10.33 -8.50
N PHE A 613 -24.95 11.18 -7.67
CA PHE A 613 -24.37 11.50 -6.36
C PHE A 613 -24.36 10.29 -5.41
N SER A 614 -25.33 9.37 -5.52
CA SER A 614 -25.29 8.09 -4.79
C SER A 614 -24.10 7.20 -5.20
N SER A 615 -23.65 7.29 -6.46
CA SER A 615 -22.48 6.53 -6.95
C SER A 615 -21.14 7.07 -6.43
N LEU A 616 -21.12 8.27 -5.85
CA LEU A 616 -19.95 8.90 -5.20
C LEU A 616 -19.95 8.71 -3.68
N SER A 617 -20.83 7.86 -3.14
CA SER A 617 -20.93 7.59 -1.71
C SER A 617 -19.60 7.14 -1.07
N TRP A 618 -18.72 6.47 -1.83
CA TRP A 618 -17.39 6.07 -1.39
C TRP A 618 -16.40 7.25 -1.27
N ALA A 619 -16.56 8.29 -2.09
CA ALA A 619 -15.71 9.49 -2.07
C ALA A 619 -16.20 10.52 -1.04
N LEU A 620 -17.49 10.52 -0.73
CA LEU A 620 -18.15 11.50 0.13
C LEU A 620 -18.49 10.97 1.53
N GLY A 621 -18.46 9.64 1.73
CA GLY A 621 -18.93 8.95 2.93
C GLY A 621 -17.86 8.59 3.97
N THR A 622 -16.57 8.57 3.60
CA THR A 622 -15.43 8.49 4.53
C THR A 622 -15.11 9.85 5.13
#